data_AF-A0A2J2H696-F1
#
_entry.id   AF-A0A2J2H696-F1
#
_cell.length_a   1.000
_cell.length_b   1.000
_cell.length_c   1.000
_cell.angle_alpha   90.00
_cell.angle_beta   90.00
_cell.angle_gamma   90.00
#
_symmetry.space_group_name_H-M   'P 1'
#
loop_
_entity.id
_entity.type
_entity.pdbx_description
1 polymer ?
#
loop_
_entity_poly.entity_id
_entity_poly.type
_entity_poly.pdbx_seq_one_letter_code
_entity_poly.pdbx_strand_id
1 'polypeptide(L)'
;MEKEGVPKREDFYDITDVSGKIYKLLRRELQIVFQDPYGSLNPRMTVKEILEEPLIIHGIGESEDERLEMVIKALTDVKLTPPEEFLNLYPFQLSGGQRQRVNIARALILGAKV
;
A
#
# COMPACT_ATOMS: atom_id res chain seq x y z
N MET A 1 -34.97 18.29 -11.25
CA MET A 1 -33.77 19.13 -11.06
C MET A 1 -32.56 18.22 -11.01
N GLU A 2 -31.49 18.66 -11.65
CA GLU A 2 -30.49 17.85 -12.35
C GLU A 2 -29.62 16.91 -11.52
N LYS A 3 -29.20 15.85 -12.23
CA LYS A 3 -28.17 14.88 -11.85
C LYS A 3 -26.80 15.58 -11.87
N GLU A 4 -26.22 15.90 -10.72
CA GLU A 4 -24.79 16.22 -10.65
C GLU A 4 -23.98 14.91 -10.65
N GLY A 5 -23.92 14.30 -11.84
CA GLY A 5 -22.89 13.32 -12.14
C GLY A 5 -21.60 14.05 -12.48
N VAL A 6 -20.49 13.60 -11.91
CA VAL A 6 -19.14 14.06 -12.29
C VAL A 6 -19.00 13.96 -13.82
N PRO A 7 -18.54 15.02 -14.50
CA PRO A 7 -18.39 14.99 -15.94
C PRO A 7 -17.37 13.92 -16.34
N LYS A 8 -17.87 12.77 -16.80
CA LYS A 8 -17.05 11.67 -17.31
C LYS A 8 -16.64 12.00 -18.74
N ARG A 9 -15.44 12.56 -18.94
CA ARG A 9 -14.81 12.64 -20.26
C ARG A 9 -13.92 11.41 -20.45
N GLU A 10 -14.49 10.46 -21.19
CA GLU A 10 -13.93 9.22 -21.76
C GLU A 10 -13.03 8.30 -20.91
N ASP A 11 -12.13 8.76 -20.04
CA ASP A 11 -11.37 7.92 -19.08
C ASP A 11 -10.78 8.70 -17.88
N PHE A 12 -11.15 9.98 -17.69
CA PHE A 12 -10.50 10.85 -16.70
C PHE A 12 -11.49 11.36 -15.65
N TYR A 13 -11.05 11.34 -14.39
CA TYR A 13 -11.71 12.02 -13.28
C TYR A 13 -11.00 13.34 -13.00
N ASP A 14 -11.74 14.45 -13.03
CA ASP A 14 -11.23 15.71 -12.48
C ASP A 14 -11.18 15.60 -10.95
N ILE A 15 -9.96 15.53 -10.41
CA ILE A 15 -9.72 15.35 -8.98
C ILE A 15 -10.01 16.62 -8.16
N THR A 16 -10.19 17.77 -8.80
CA THR A 16 -10.45 19.05 -8.13
C THR A 16 -11.93 19.25 -7.78
N ASP A 17 -12.82 18.44 -8.38
CA ASP A 17 -14.29 18.58 -8.26
C ASP A 17 -15.00 17.27 -7.87
N VAL A 18 -14.31 16.39 -7.14
CA VAL A 18 -14.87 15.11 -6.68
C VAL A 18 -15.44 15.23 -5.27
N SER A 19 -16.75 14.98 -5.14
CA SER A 19 -17.40 14.84 -3.84
C SER A 19 -16.68 13.80 -2.97
N GLY A 20 -16.69 13.98 -1.64
CA GLY A 20 -15.91 13.17 -0.70
C GLY A 20 -16.14 11.65 -0.78
N LYS A 21 -17.30 11.19 -1.28
CA LYS A 21 -17.57 9.77 -1.54
C LYS A 21 -16.73 9.21 -2.70
N ILE A 22 -16.57 9.96 -3.78
CA ILE A 22 -15.79 9.53 -4.95
C ILE A 22 -14.29 9.56 -4.62
N TYR A 23 -13.85 10.57 -3.87
CA TYR A 23 -12.48 10.64 -3.38
C TYR A 23 -12.10 9.41 -2.54
N LYS A 24 -13.02 8.91 -1.70
CA LYS A 24 -12.81 7.68 -0.90
C LYS A 24 -12.70 6.42 -1.76
N LEU A 25 -13.43 6.34 -2.87
CA LEU A 25 -13.33 5.22 -3.82
C LEU A 25 -11.99 5.26 -4.57
N LEU A 26 -11.60 6.42 -5.10
CA LEU A 26 -10.32 6.58 -5.81
C LEU A 26 -9.10 6.33 -4.92
N ARG A 27 -9.15 6.68 -3.62
CA ARG A 27 -8.08 6.36 -2.66
C ARG A 27 -7.83 4.87 -2.45
N ARG A 28 -8.78 4.00 -2.78
CA ARG A 28 -8.57 2.55 -2.72
C ARG A 28 -7.76 2.04 -3.91
N GLU A 29 -7.81 2.76 -5.03
CA GLU A 29 -7.13 2.39 -6.27
C GLU A 29 -5.77 3.08 -6.43
N LEU A 30 -5.58 4.23 -5.78
CA LEU A 30 -4.34 5.03 -5.85
C LEU A 30 -3.50 4.90 -4.58
N GLN A 31 -2.28 4.37 -4.70
CA GLN A 31 -1.31 4.32 -3.61
C GLN A 31 -0.19 5.34 -3.86
N ILE A 32 -0.02 6.29 -2.93
CA ILE A 32 1.00 7.34 -3.05
C ILE A 32 2.33 6.81 -2.52
N VAL A 33 3.37 6.85 -3.35
CA VAL A 33 4.75 6.57 -2.95
C VAL A 33 5.51 7.89 -2.85
N PHE A 34 5.91 8.26 -1.63
CA PHE A 34 6.72 9.46 -1.40
C PHE A 34 8.19 9.22 -1.76
N GLN A 35 8.83 10.22 -2.38
CA GLN A 35 10.25 10.16 -2.76
C GLN A 35 11.23 10.26 -1.58
N ASP A 36 10.73 10.46 -0.35
CA ASP A 36 11.56 10.39 0.86
C ASP A 36 11.55 8.96 1.45
N PRO A 37 12.62 8.18 1.28
CA PRO A 37 12.71 6.83 1.84
C PRO A 37 12.80 6.82 3.36
N TYR A 38 13.07 7.97 4.02
CA TYR A 38 13.14 8.06 5.48
C TYR A 38 11.76 8.33 6.11
N GLY A 39 10.92 9.15 5.50
CA GLY A 39 9.59 9.51 6.02
C GLY A 39 8.42 8.61 5.59
N SER A 40 8.63 7.70 4.61
CA SER A 40 7.55 6.87 4.03
C SER A 40 7.17 5.63 4.84
N LEU A 41 8.06 5.16 5.73
CA LEU A 41 7.83 4.03 6.62
C LEU A 41 7.87 4.49 8.07
N ASN A 42 6.93 4.04 8.90
CA ASN A 42 6.96 4.32 10.33
C ASN A 42 8.17 3.61 10.95
N PRO A 43 9.18 4.34 11.49
CA PRO A 43 10.41 3.72 11.98
C PRO A 43 10.22 2.88 13.24
N ARG A 44 9.04 2.96 13.88
CA ARG A 44 8.66 2.18 15.05
C ARG A 44 7.94 0.87 14.71
N MET A 45 7.69 0.61 13.42
CA MET A 45 7.04 -0.60 12.95
C MET A 45 8.05 -1.49 12.23
N THR A 46 7.91 -2.80 12.41
CA THR A 46 8.59 -3.83 11.66
C THR A 46 8.06 -3.91 10.23
N VAL A 47 8.80 -4.57 9.33
CA VAL A 47 8.37 -4.81 7.94
C VAL A 47 7.03 -5.55 7.90
N LYS A 48 6.81 -6.54 8.77
CA LYS A 48 5.52 -7.24 8.89
C LYS A 48 4.40 -6.23 9.17
N GLU A 49 4.53 -5.46 10.24
CA GLU A 49 3.51 -4.49 10.66
C GLU A 49 3.24 -3.43 9.58
N ILE A 50 4.28 -2.94 8.92
CA ILE A 50 4.19 -1.98 7.81
C ILE A 50 3.35 -2.50 6.65
N LEU A 51 3.50 -3.79 6.34
CA LEU A 51 2.81 -4.44 5.22
C LEU A 51 1.40 -4.93 5.62
N GLU A 52 1.18 -5.31 6.87
CA GLU A 52 -0.15 -5.70 7.38
C GLU A 52 -1.07 -4.52 7.64
N GLU A 53 -0.55 -3.36 8.05
CA GLU A 53 -1.34 -2.16 8.34
C GLU A 53 -2.39 -1.84 7.25
N PRO A 54 -2.04 -1.74 5.95
CA PRO A 54 -3.04 -1.49 4.91
C PRO A 54 -4.08 -2.61 4.79
N LEU A 55 -3.71 -3.88 5.01
CA LEU A 55 -4.65 -5.00 5.00
C LEU A 55 -5.67 -4.86 6.12
N ILE A 56 -5.21 -4.55 7.34
CA ILE A 56 -6.06 -4.36 8.52
C ILE A 56 -7.00 -3.18 8.32
N ILE A 57 -6.50 -2.02 7.86
CA ILE A 57 -7.30 -0.81 7.63
C ILE A 57 -8.42 -1.07 6.60
N HIS A 58 -8.15 -1.91 5.60
CA HIS A 58 -9.10 -2.21 4.52
C HIS A 58 -9.96 -3.45 4.79
N GLY A 59 -9.73 -4.17 5.89
CA GLY A 59 -10.47 -5.40 6.24
C GLY A 59 -10.15 -6.57 5.30
N ILE A 60 -8.90 -6.71 4.86
CA ILE A 60 -8.42 -7.77 3.98
C ILE A 60 -7.64 -8.80 4.82
N GLY A 61 -7.92 -10.10 4.61
CA GLY A 61 -7.35 -11.20 5.39
C GLY A 61 -8.10 -11.41 6.72
N GLU A 62 -8.90 -12.47 6.78
CA GLU A 62 -9.81 -12.78 7.89
C GLU A 62 -9.04 -13.14 9.18
N SER A 63 -7.86 -13.74 9.03
CA SER A 63 -6.98 -14.14 10.13
C SER A 63 -5.61 -13.45 10.06
N GLU A 64 -4.86 -13.51 11.16
CA GLU A 64 -3.46 -13.07 11.17
C GLU A 64 -2.60 -13.92 10.22
N ASP A 65 -2.84 -15.23 10.18
CA ASP A 65 -2.09 -16.15 9.31
C ASP A 65 -2.32 -15.82 7.82
N GLU A 66 -3.55 -15.50 7.41
CA GLU A 66 -3.84 -15.08 6.03
C GLU A 66 -3.11 -13.79 5.66
N ARG A 67 -3.06 -12.81 6.57
CA ARG A 67 -2.33 -11.56 6.33
C ARG A 67 -0.82 -11.82 6.26
N LEU A 68 -0.30 -12.70 7.11
CA LEU A 68 1.10 -13.09 7.09
C LEU A 68 1.48 -13.75 5.75
N GLU A 69 0.64 -14.63 5.21
CA GLU A 69 0.85 -15.22 3.88
C GLU A 69 0.88 -14.16 2.77
N MET A 70 -0.02 -13.18 2.82
CA MET A 70 -0.01 -12.05 1.88
C MET A 70 1.28 -11.22 1.99
N VAL A 71 1.77 -10.98 3.20
CA VAL A 71 3.04 -10.28 3.46
C VAL A 71 4.22 -11.06 2.90
N ILE A 72 4.30 -12.36 3.17
CA ILE A 72 5.36 -13.24 2.66
C ILE A 72 5.37 -13.22 1.13
N LYS A 73 4.20 -13.30 0.51
CA LYS A 73 4.06 -13.20 -0.95
C LYS A 73 4.54 -11.84 -1.46
N ALA A 74 4.11 -10.74 -0.84
CA ALA A 74 4.51 -9.40 -1.26
C ALA A 74 6.03 -9.17 -1.18
N LEU A 75 6.68 -9.65 -0.11
CA LEU A 75 8.14 -9.60 0.04
C LEU A 75 8.85 -10.43 -1.04
N THR A 76 8.31 -11.61 -1.35
CA THR A 76 8.83 -12.48 -2.41
C THR A 76 8.71 -11.83 -3.79
N ASP A 77 7.56 -11.20 -4.08
CA ASP A 77 7.29 -10.53 -5.35
C ASP A 77 8.30 -9.39 -5.62
N VAL A 78 8.73 -8.69 -4.57
CA VAL A 78 9.76 -7.64 -4.66
C VAL A 78 11.19 -8.15 -4.54
N LYS A 79 11.44 -9.47 -4.50
CA LYS A 79 12.79 -10.08 -4.39
C LYS A 79 13.50 -9.81 -3.06
N LEU A 80 12.75 -9.73 -1.97
CA LEU A 80 13.29 -9.82 -0.61
C LEU A 80 13.17 -11.28 -0.15
N THR A 81 14.22 -12.06 -0.43
CA THR A 81 14.25 -13.51 -0.23
C THR A 81 15.49 -13.90 0.59
N PRO A 82 15.37 -14.79 1.60
CA PRO A 82 14.13 -15.38 2.10
C PRO A 82 13.28 -14.35 2.88
N PRO A 83 11.95 -14.27 2.65
CA PRO A 83 11.10 -13.21 3.21
C PRO A 83 11.05 -13.22 4.75
N GLU A 84 11.22 -14.38 5.37
CA GLU A 84 11.20 -14.59 6.82
C GLU A 84 12.31 -13.80 7.54
N GLU A 85 13.44 -13.56 6.87
CA GLU A 85 14.54 -12.76 7.41
C GLU A 85 14.19 -11.28 7.55
N PHE A 86 13.18 -10.80 6.82
CA PHE A 86 12.81 -9.38 6.78
C PHE A 86 11.67 -9.03 7.73
N LEU A 87 10.80 -9.99 8.08
CA LEU A 87 9.54 -9.73 8.79
C LEU A 87 9.71 -8.87 10.06
N ASN A 88 10.72 -9.19 10.86
CA ASN A 88 10.97 -8.55 12.15
C ASN A 88 11.98 -7.39 12.07
N LEU A 89 12.47 -7.05 10.88
CA LEU A 89 13.39 -5.93 10.71
C LEU A 89 12.63 -4.61 10.76
N TYR A 90 13.29 -3.59 11.32
CA TYR A 90 12.85 -2.21 11.27
C TYR A 90 13.46 -1.50 10.05
N PRO A 91 12.84 -0.40 9.56
CA PRO A 91 13.34 0.35 8.40
C PRO A 91 14.80 0.79 8.49
N PHE A 92 15.32 1.07 9.68
CA PHE A 92 16.73 1.48 9.87
C PHE A 92 17.74 0.32 9.69
N GLN A 93 17.29 -0.94 9.77
CA GLN A 93 18.12 -2.12 9.56
C GLN A 93 18.21 -2.53 8.09
N LEU A 94 17.42 -1.90 7.22
CA LEU A 94 17.38 -2.17 5.79
C LEU A 94 18.31 -1.24 5.02
N SER A 95 18.97 -1.77 3.98
CA SER A 95 19.63 -0.94 2.98
C SER A 95 18.63 -0.04 2.23
N GLY A 96 19.11 1.02 1.57
CA GLY A 96 18.24 1.92 0.79
C GLY A 96 17.38 1.18 -0.25
N GLY A 97 17.98 0.25 -1.00
CA GLY A 97 17.26 -0.55 -1.99
C GLY A 97 16.25 -1.53 -1.35
N GLN A 98 16.55 -2.08 -0.18
CA GLN A 98 15.59 -2.93 0.55
C GLN A 98 14.39 -2.11 1.04
N ARG A 99 14.61 -0.89 1.59
CA ARG A 99 13.51 0.02 1.97
C ARG A 99 12.62 0.36 0.80
N GLN A 100 13.20 0.67 -0.36
CA GLN A 100 12.44 0.95 -1.57
C GLN A 100 11.57 -0.26 -1.96
N ARG A 101 12.12 -1.48 -1.89
CA ARG A 101 11.37 -2.71 -2.14
C ARG A 101 10.23 -2.93 -1.15
N VAL A 102 10.43 -2.65 0.14
CA VAL A 102 9.34 -2.71 1.15
C VAL A 102 8.23 -1.70 0.83
N ASN A 103 8.58 -0.47 0.42
CA ASN A 103 7.60 0.52 -0.03
C ASN A 103 6.81 0.05 -1.25
N ILE A 104 7.48 -0.58 -2.23
CA ILE A 104 6.82 -1.17 -3.41
C ILE A 104 5.89 -2.30 -2.98
N ALA A 105 6.35 -3.20 -2.10
CA ALA A 105 5.53 -4.30 -1.57
C ALA A 105 4.27 -3.76 -0.88
N ARG A 106 4.39 -2.71 -0.07
CA ARG A 106 3.26 -2.06 0.63
C ARG A 106 2.23 -1.50 -0.35
N ALA A 107 2.65 -0.92 -1.47
CA ALA A 107 1.73 -0.43 -2.50
C ALA A 107 1.03 -1.58 -3.22
N LEU A 108 1.76 -2.66 -3.54
CA LEU A 108 1.23 -3.81 -4.29
C LEU A 108 0.33 -4.72 -3.46
N ILE A 109 0.48 -4.76 -2.13
CA ILE A 109 -0.23 -5.71 -1.27
C ILE A 109 -1.76 -5.52 -1.28
N LEU A 110 -2.25 -4.32 -1.63
CA LEU A 110 -3.68 -4.03 -1.80
C LEU A 110 -4.21 -4.41 -3.20
N GLY A 111 -3.39 -5.00 -4.06
CA GLY A 111 -3.76 -5.32 -5.45
C GLY A 111 -3.80 -4.08 -6.35
N ALA A 112 -3.03 -3.04 -6.02
CA ALA A 112 -2.93 -1.82 -6.83
C ALA A 112 -2.53 -2.17 -8.26
N LYS A 113 -3.32 -1.69 -9.24
CA LYS A 113 -3.06 -1.95 -10.66
C LYS A 113 -2.21 -0.86 -11.32
N VAL A 114 -2.25 0.40 -10.84
CA VAL A 114 -1.39 1.52 -11.25
C VAL A 114 -1.41 2.59 -10.17
#